data_AF-A0A521NZ89-F1
#
_entry.id   AF-A0A521NZ89-F1
#
_cell.length_a   1.000
_cell.length_b   1.000
_cell.length_c   1.000
_cell.angle_alpha   90.00
_cell.angle_beta   90.00
_cell.angle_gamma   90.00
#
_symmetry.space_group_name_H-M   'P 1'
#
loop_
_entity.id
_entity.type
_entity.pdbx_description
1 polymer ?
#
loop_
_entity_poly.entity_id
_entity_poly.type
_entity_poly.pdbx_seq_one_letter_code
_entity_poly.pdbx_strand_id
1 'polypeptide(L)'
;MPRIRTDAYAFVIAFAFAAAFMFGHLKLGMLDLPDWMRTYDRLLLWLAAGAGMYVALFGLGHLALRRIGAGERWAYAILGGLALVAMYLAFKGPTRLAVVFGSGEGVIGLIIPFLIGSAFGFLYAWRAGWEVAEEEDLDGLRARMAGVTGADERDLDAFQTGGHTYFAGPVRVRTSIPLMVLSAVIGGILHGLVRGAIRVSWEVMQLPDPTGAEALAHAGNMSQYAGFEMVAMAIIGAPPIALAILVGHYAARGLKQTDAWAYLGLGLVAPLVISLLALHLFWMVAIMIMIPTAVAMAIYRSFAGLEPVPVREDVQARRNRDLVGADHPRRRFARVVRGR
;
A
#
# COMPACT_ATOMS: atom_id res chain seq x y z
N MET A 1 17.27 14.91 -1.73
CA MET A 1 16.11 13.99 -1.61
C MET A 1 16.61 12.57 -1.68
N PRO A 2 16.10 11.66 -0.84
CA PRO A 2 16.59 10.28 -0.81
C PRO A 2 16.31 9.60 -2.15
N ARG A 3 17.31 8.91 -2.71
CA ARG A 3 17.20 8.17 -3.98
C ARG A 3 16.99 6.70 -3.68
N ILE A 4 16.20 5.99 -4.49
CA ILE A 4 16.07 4.53 -4.35
C ILE A 4 17.29 3.86 -4.99
N ARG A 5 17.91 2.90 -4.28
CA ARG A 5 19.09 2.19 -4.80
C ARG A 5 18.73 1.36 -6.04
N THR A 6 19.70 1.17 -6.93
CA THR A 6 19.55 0.16 -7.99
C THR A 6 19.78 -1.22 -7.40
N ASP A 7 18.77 -2.10 -7.46
CA ASP A 7 18.88 -3.51 -7.04
C ASP A 7 18.76 -4.43 -8.26
N ALA A 8 19.90 -4.93 -8.76
CA ALA A 8 19.95 -5.82 -9.92
C ALA A 8 19.17 -7.12 -9.72
N TYR A 9 19.15 -7.65 -8.49
CA TYR A 9 18.40 -8.87 -8.17
C TYR A 9 16.89 -8.62 -8.24
N ALA A 10 16.43 -7.44 -7.82
CA ALA A 10 15.03 -7.08 -7.95
C ALA A 10 14.59 -6.94 -9.42
N PHE A 11 15.48 -6.57 -10.34
CA PHE A 11 15.20 -6.62 -11.79
C PHE A 11 15.08 -8.04 -12.34
N VAL A 12 15.82 -9.01 -11.80
CA VAL A 12 15.64 -10.44 -12.16
C VAL A 12 14.29 -10.95 -11.69
N ILE A 13 13.86 -10.56 -10.48
CA ILE A 13 12.50 -10.86 -9.99
C ILE A 13 11.45 -10.20 -10.89
N ALA A 14 11.67 -8.95 -11.32
CA ALA A 14 10.79 -8.23 -12.25
C ALA A 14 10.60 -9.01 -13.56
N PHE A 15 11.69 -9.55 -14.09
CA PHE A 15 11.67 -10.37 -15.31
C PHE A 15 10.82 -11.63 -15.10
N ALA A 16 11.11 -12.42 -14.06
CA ALA A 16 10.38 -13.65 -13.78
C ALA A 16 8.88 -13.39 -13.55
N PHE A 17 8.57 -12.30 -12.85
CA PHE A 17 7.21 -11.85 -12.62
C PHE A 17 6.47 -11.48 -13.90
N ALA A 18 7.08 -10.66 -14.76
CA ALA A 18 6.47 -10.27 -16.04
C ALA A 18 6.27 -11.48 -16.97
N ALA A 19 7.22 -12.42 -16.99
CA ALA A 19 7.09 -13.67 -17.73
C ALA A 19 5.91 -14.52 -17.20
N ALA A 20 5.76 -14.66 -15.89
CA ALA A 20 4.64 -15.38 -15.27
C ALA A 20 3.29 -14.69 -15.55
N PHE A 21 3.24 -13.36 -15.46
CA PHE A 21 2.06 -12.56 -15.80
C PHE A 21 1.63 -12.78 -17.25
N MET A 22 2.58 -12.71 -18.19
CA MET A 22 2.35 -12.95 -19.62
C MET A 22 1.89 -14.39 -19.88
N PHE A 23 2.56 -15.37 -19.28
CA PHE A 23 2.18 -16.78 -19.44
C PHE A 23 0.76 -17.04 -18.93
N GLY A 24 0.39 -16.47 -17.78
CA GLY A 24 -0.97 -16.55 -17.25
C GLY A 24 -2.00 -15.94 -18.21
N HIS A 25 -1.75 -14.74 -18.73
CA HIS A 25 -2.65 -14.08 -19.67
C HIS A 25 -2.75 -14.81 -21.01
N LEU A 26 -1.65 -15.38 -21.50
CA LEU A 26 -1.65 -16.20 -22.69
C LEU A 26 -2.47 -17.48 -22.47
N LYS A 27 -2.26 -18.17 -21.35
CA LYS A 27 -2.98 -19.40 -21.00
C LYS A 27 -4.49 -19.16 -20.88
N LEU A 28 -4.88 -17.98 -20.40
CA LEU A 28 -6.27 -17.52 -20.29
C LEU A 28 -6.84 -16.97 -21.61
N GLY A 29 -6.09 -17.08 -22.72
CA GLY A 29 -6.52 -16.60 -24.03
C GLY A 29 -6.67 -15.08 -24.12
N MET A 30 -6.06 -14.31 -23.20
CA MET A 30 -6.14 -12.84 -23.16
C MET A 30 -5.06 -12.16 -24.01
N LEU A 31 -4.00 -12.88 -24.36
CA LEU A 31 -2.96 -12.43 -25.28
C LEU A 31 -2.98 -13.28 -26.55
N ASP A 32 -2.64 -12.66 -27.68
CA ASP A 32 -2.49 -13.37 -28.93
C ASP A 32 -1.09 -13.96 -29.06
N LEU A 33 -1.03 -15.27 -29.23
CA LEU A 33 0.16 -15.93 -29.76
C LEU A 33 -0.10 -16.26 -31.23
N PRO A 34 0.61 -15.62 -32.17
CA PRO A 34 0.51 -15.96 -33.59
C PRO A 34 0.70 -17.45 -33.81
N ASP A 35 -0.02 -18.04 -34.77
CA ASP A 35 -0.01 -19.50 -34.99
C ASP A 35 1.39 -20.06 -35.25
N TRP A 36 2.24 -19.29 -35.94
CA TRP A 36 3.62 -19.65 -36.19
C TRP A 36 4.51 -19.63 -34.93
N MET A 37 4.05 -19.04 -33.82
CA MET A 37 4.77 -19.00 -32.54
C MET A 37 4.36 -20.11 -31.55
N ARG A 38 3.46 -21.04 -31.94
CA ARG A 38 2.93 -22.09 -31.04
C ARG A 38 3.90 -23.24 -30.68
N THR A 39 5.19 -23.13 -31.01
CA THR A 39 6.19 -24.09 -30.52
C THR A 39 6.72 -23.68 -29.14
N TYR A 40 7.12 -24.63 -28.30
CA TYR A 40 7.61 -24.33 -26.94
C TYR A 40 8.79 -23.35 -26.95
N ASP A 41 9.75 -23.50 -27.85
CA ASP A 41 10.90 -22.59 -27.95
C ASP A 41 10.49 -21.16 -28.32
N ARG A 42 9.57 -21.01 -29.28
CA ARG A 42 9.07 -19.70 -29.71
C ARG A 42 8.22 -19.04 -28.63
N LEU A 43 7.45 -19.83 -27.89
CA LEU A 43 6.72 -19.37 -26.72
C LEU A 43 7.68 -18.83 -25.64
N LEU A 44 8.76 -19.55 -25.33
CA LEU A 44 9.77 -19.10 -24.36
C LEU A 44 10.42 -17.79 -24.82
N LEU A 45 10.77 -17.67 -26.09
CA LEU A 45 11.30 -16.44 -26.66
C LEU A 45 10.31 -15.27 -26.59
N TRP A 46 9.02 -15.52 -26.84
CA TRP A 46 7.97 -14.51 -26.76
C TRP A 46 7.73 -14.04 -25.32
N LEU A 47 7.71 -14.96 -24.35
CA LEU A 47 7.63 -14.64 -22.92
C LEU A 47 8.85 -13.83 -22.46
N ALA A 48 10.05 -14.26 -22.89
CA ALA A 48 11.30 -13.55 -22.59
C ALA A 48 11.31 -12.15 -23.20
N ALA A 49 10.79 -11.97 -24.42
CA ALA A 49 10.68 -10.68 -25.07
C ALA A 49 9.78 -9.71 -24.30
N GLY A 50 8.59 -10.16 -23.87
CA GLY A 50 7.69 -9.29 -23.10
C GLY A 50 8.22 -8.99 -21.69
N ALA A 51 8.77 -9.99 -21.01
CA ALA A 51 9.45 -9.77 -19.73
C ALA A 51 10.62 -8.79 -19.85
N GLY A 52 11.42 -8.92 -20.93
CA GLY A 52 12.48 -7.99 -21.27
C GLY A 52 11.97 -6.57 -21.53
N MET A 53 10.85 -6.43 -22.25
CA MET A 53 10.20 -5.13 -22.48
C MET A 53 9.77 -4.47 -21.16
N TYR A 54 9.13 -5.21 -20.25
CA TYR A 54 8.75 -4.70 -18.93
C TYR A 54 9.97 -4.19 -18.15
N VAL A 55 11.02 -5.02 -18.06
CA VAL A 55 12.27 -4.67 -17.36
C VAL A 55 12.94 -3.45 -17.99
N ALA A 56 12.96 -3.35 -19.32
CA ALA A 56 13.53 -2.20 -20.02
C ALA A 56 12.76 -0.93 -19.73
N LEU A 57 11.42 -0.95 -19.82
CA LEU A 57 10.57 0.20 -19.51
C LEU A 57 10.69 0.63 -18.05
N PHE A 58 10.63 -0.31 -17.11
CA PHE A 58 10.79 -0.04 -15.69
C PHE A 58 12.20 0.47 -15.37
N GLY A 59 13.24 -0.11 -15.97
CA GLY A 59 14.63 0.30 -15.80
C GLY A 59 14.89 1.72 -16.32
N LEU A 60 14.41 2.05 -17.52
CA LEU A 60 14.49 3.41 -18.06
C LEU A 60 13.75 4.41 -17.18
N GLY A 61 12.56 4.05 -16.69
CA GLY A 61 11.81 4.87 -15.74
C GLY A 61 12.51 5.03 -14.40
N HIS A 62 13.15 3.99 -13.87
CA HIS A 62 13.96 4.05 -12.65
C HIS A 62 15.10 5.06 -12.81
N LEU A 63 15.83 5.00 -13.93
CA LEU A 63 16.88 5.97 -14.24
C LEU A 63 16.33 7.39 -14.35
N ALA A 64 15.16 7.57 -14.98
CA ALA A 64 14.50 8.88 -15.09
C ALA A 64 14.07 9.43 -13.72
N LEU A 65 13.42 8.62 -12.88
CA LEU A 65 13.03 8.98 -11.50
C LEU A 65 14.26 9.35 -10.67
N ARG A 66 15.36 8.62 -10.81
CA ARG A 66 16.63 8.94 -10.15
C ARG A 66 17.20 10.28 -10.61
N ARG A 67 17.16 10.59 -11.91
CA ARG A 67 17.65 11.86 -12.47
C ARG A 67 16.87 13.07 -11.94
N ILE A 68 15.56 12.95 -11.79
CA ILE A 68 14.70 14.02 -11.24
C ILE A 68 14.62 14.04 -9.70
N GLY A 69 15.30 13.10 -9.02
CA GLY A 69 15.32 13.03 -7.55
C GLY A 69 14.03 12.50 -6.91
N ALA A 70 13.15 11.82 -7.66
CA ALA A 70 11.91 11.24 -7.17
C ALA A 70 12.17 9.85 -6.56
N GLY A 71 12.46 9.80 -5.26
CA GLY A 71 12.70 8.55 -4.51
C GLY A 71 11.52 8.06 -3.67
N GLU A 72 10.32 8.56 -3.93
CA GLU A 72 9.11 8.19 -3.19
C GLU A 72 8.55 6.86 -3.72
N ARG A 73 8.16 5.95 -2.82
CA ARG A 73 7.72 4.59 -3.20
C ARG A 73 6.49 4.58 -4.11
N TRP A 74 5.60 5.59 -4.00
CA TRP A 74 4.43 5.69 -4.86
C TRP A 74 4.81 6.05 -6.31
N ALA A 75 5.90 6.79 -6.54
CA ALA A 75 6.36 7.12 -7.89
C ALA A 75 6.79 5.83 -8.63
N TYR A 76 7.45 4.93 -7.90
CA TYR A 76 7.79 3.60 -8.40
C TYR A 76 6.57 2.71 -8.62
N ALA A 77 5.53 2.83 -7.79
CA ALA A 77 4.26 2.15 -8.02
C ALA A 77 3.60 2.63 -9.33
N ILE A 78 3.53 3.93 -9.58
CA ILE A 78 2.99 4.44 -10.84
C ILE A 78 3.82 3.95 -12.03
N LEU A 79 5.16 4.05 -11.94
CA LEU A 79 6.06 3.57 -12.98
C LEU A 79 5.84 2.08 -13.29
N GLY A 80 5.78 1.25 -12.25
CA GLY A 80 5.55 -0.19 -12.39
C GLY A 80 4.22 -0.50 -13.08
N GLY A 81 3.16 0.22 -12.74
CA GLY A 81 1.85 0.07 -13.37
C GLY A 81 1.84 0.49 -14.83
N LEU A 82 2.43 1.65 -15.15
CA LEU A 82 2.55 2.14 -16.52
C LEU A 82 3.39 1.22 -17.40
N ALA A 83 4.51 0.72 -16.88
CA ALA A 83 5.38 -0.21 -17.60
C ALA A 83 4.66 -1.52 -17.93
N LEU A 84 3.88 -2.07 -16.98
CA LEU A 84 3.17 -3.33 -17.21
C LEU A 84 1.98 -3.14 -18.18
N VAL A 85 1.26 -2.02 -18.08
CA VAL A 85 0.20 -1.66 -19.04
C VAL A 85 0.77 -1.50 -20.45
N ALA A 86 1.88 -0.78 -20.60
CA ALA A 86 2.50 -0.58 -21.91
C ALA A 86 2.95 -1.91 -22.55
N MET A 87 3.58 -2.79 -21.77
CA MET A 87 3.92 -4.14 -22.20
C MET A 87 2.65 -4.94 -22.57
N TYR A 88 1.63 -4.94 -21.71
CA TYR A 88 0.37 -5.64 -21.95
C TYR A 88 -0.32 -5.19 -23.25
N LEU A 89 -0.39 -3.89 -23.49
CA LEU A 89 -0.95 -3.33 -24.73
C LEU A 89 -0.15 -3.76 -25.97
N ALA A 90 1.18 -3.71 -25.90
CA ALA A 90 2.04 -4.11 -27.02
C ALA A 90 1.84 -5.58 -27.41
N PHE A 91 1.69 -6.46 -26.41
CA PHE A 91 1.57 -7.90 -26.62
C PHE A 91 0.13 -8.38 -26.85
N LYS A 92 -0.88 -7.56 -26.54
CA LYS A 92 -2.29 -7.86 -26.85
C LYS A 92 -2.60 -7.73 -28.35
N GLY A 93 -1.84 -6.91 -29.06
CA GLY A 93 -1.96 -6.72 -30.51
C GLY A 93 -3.16 -5.85 -30.92
N PRO A 94 -3.10 -5.21 -32.10
CA PRO A 94 -4.08 -4.21 -32.52
C PRO A 94 -5.49 -4.80 -32.74
N THR A 95 -5.60 -6.03 -33.25
CA THR A 95 -6.89 -6.67 -33.54
C THR A 95 -7.70 -6.92 -32.28
N ARG A 96 -7.09 -7.49 -31.24
CA ARG A 96 -7.78 -7.70 -29.96
C ARG A 96 -8.00 -6.42 -29.18
N LEU A 97 -7.10 -5.45 -29.30
CA LEU A 97 -7.37 -4.13 -28.75
C LEU A 97 -8.62 -3.52 -29.40
N ALA A 98 -8.78 -3.61 -30.72
CA ALA A 98 -9.98 -3.13 -31.40
C ALA A 98 -11.25 -3.83 -30.91
N VAL A 99 -11.21 -5.15 -30.70
CA VAL A 99 -12.34 -5.91 -30.15
C VAL A 99 -12.70 -5.45 -28.73
N VAL A 100 -11.71 -5.40 -27.82
CA VAL A 100 -11.95 -5.10 -26.40
C VAL A 100 -12.30 -3.63 -26.16
N PHE A 101 -11.72 -2.70 -26.92
CA PHE A 101 -12.15 -1.30 -26.87
C PHE A 101 -13.50 -1.09 -27.57
N GLY A 102 -13.79 -1.86 -28.62
CA GLY A 102 -15.09 -1.87 -29.29
C GLY A 102 -16.24 -2.40 -28.41
N SER A 103 -15.95 -3.32 -27.47
CA SER A 103 -16.91 -3.80 -26.47
C SER A 103 -17.07 -2.87 -25.26
N GLY A 104 -16.29 -1.79 -25.16
CA GLY A 104 -16.30 -0.87 -24.02
C GLY A 104 -15.51 -1.36 -22.79
N GLU A 105 -14.83 -2.50 -22.88
CA GLU A 105 -14.09 -3.13 -21.78
C GLU A 105 -12.60 -2.73 -21.74
N GLY A 106 -12.14 -1.99 -22.76
CA GLY A 106 -10.75 -1.59 -22.95
C GLY A 106 -10.10 -1.02 -21.69
N VAL A 107 -10.69 0.03 -21.11
CA VAL A 107 -10.13 0.72 -19.94
C VAL A 107 -10.16 -0.16 -18.69
N ILE A 108 -11.27 -0.86 -18.45
CA ILE A 108 -11.42 -1.75 -17.29
C ILE A 108 -10.39 -2.87 -17.34
N GLY A 109 -10.11 -3.41 -18.53
CA GLY A 109 -9.09 -4.42 -18.76
C GLY A 109 -7.66 -3.96 -18.47
N LEU A 110 -7.39 -2.65 -18.36
CA LEU A 110 -6.06 -2.12 -18.02
C LEU A 110 -5.83 -1.99 -16.51
N ILE A 111 -6.86 -2.07 -15.69
CA ILE A 111 -6.75 -1.83 -14.25
C ILE A 111 -5.94 -2.95 -13.59
N ILE A 112 -6.20 -4.21 -13.95
CA ILE A 112 -5.47 -5.36 -13.41
C ILE A 112 -3.96 -5.27 -13.72
N PRO A 113 -3.51 -5.12 -14.98
CA PRO A 113 -2.08 -4.95 -15.27
C PRO A 113 -1.50 -3.70 -14.58
N PHE A 114 -2.23 -2.60 -14.50
CA PHE A 114 -1.74 -1.42 -13.80
C PHE A 114 -1.47 -1.72 -12.32
N LEU A 115 -2.42 -2.33 -11.61
CA LEU A 115 -2.28 -2.63 -10.18
C LEU A 115 -1.20 -3.66 -9.88
N ILE A 116 -1.14 -4.72 -10.69
CA ILE A 116 -0.11 -5.76 -10.58
C ILE A 116 1.27 -5.13 -10.80
N GLY A 117 1.42 -4.30 -11.83
CA GLY A 117 2.64 -3.54 -12.08
C GLY A 117 2.97 -2.56 -10.95
N SER A 118 1.95 -1.90 -10.39
CA SER A 118 2.13 -0.95 -9.28
C SER A 118 2.56 -1.61 -7.99
N ALA A 119 1.99 -2.76 -7.66
CA ALA A 119 2.41 -3.57 -6.53
C ALA A 119 3.89 -3.96 -6.69
N PHE A 120 4.29 -4.41 -7.88
CA PHE A 120 5.68 -4.73 -8.16
C PHE A 120 6.60 -3.51 -7.99
N GLY A 121 6.28 -2.38 -8.62
CA GLY A 121 7.09 -1.16 -8.53
C GLY A 121 7.25 -0.67 -7.08
N PHE A 122 6.17 -0.72 -6.29
CA PHE A 122 6.22 -0.42 -4.87
C PHE A 122 7.14 -1.39 -4.10
N LEU A 123 7.01 -2.70 -4.32
CA LEU A 123 7.82 -3.72 -3.67
C LEU A 123 9.30 -3.62 -4.06
N TYR A 124 9.59 -3.27 -5.31
CA TYR A 124 10.93 -2.95 -5.76
C TYR A 124 11.51 -1.80 -4.92
N ALA A 125 10.81 -0.67 -4.83
CA ALA A 125 11.28 0.49 -4.07
C ALA A 125 11.37 0.22 -2.56
N TRP A 126 10.47 -0.59 -2.02
CA TRP A 126 10.51 -1.03 -0.62
C TRP A 126 11.73 -1.89 -0.32
N ARG A 127 12.00 -2.89 -1.17
CA ARG A 127 13.14 -3.81 -1.03
C ARG A 127 14.47 -3.12 -1.31
N ALA A 128 14.53 -2.32 -2.37
CA ALA A 128 15.70 -1.53 -2.69
C ALA A 128 15.99 -0.57 -1.53
N GLY A 129 14.98 0.10 -0.98
CA GLY A 129 15.25 1.11 0.04
C GLY A 129 16.08 2.26 -0.54
N TRP A 130 16.52 3.14 0.36
CA TRP A 130 17.19 4.38 -0.02
C TRP A 130 18.71 4.20 -0.10
N GLU A 131 19.34 4.92 -1.02
CA GLU A 131 20.78 5.14 -1.03
C GLU A 131 21.12 5.98 0.20
N VAL A 132 21.93 5.41 1.08
CA VAL A 132 22.64 6.13 2.15
C VAL A 132 23.70 6.97 1.43
N ALA A 133 23.62 8.29 1.53
CA ALA A 133 24.65 9.14 0.94
C ALA A 133 25.97 8.84 1.67
N GLU A 134 27.09 8.74 0.96
CA GLU A 134 28.42 8.56 1.59
C GLU A 134 28.78 9.71 2.55
N GLU A 135 28.07 10.84 2.45
CA GLU A 135 28.15 12.01 3.34
C GLU A 135 27.39 11.82 4.67
N GLU A 136 26.64 10.73 4.84
CA GLU A 136 25.96 10.39 6.09
C GLU A 136 27.00 9.86 7.09
N ASP A 137 27.61 10.77 7.85
CA ASP A 137 28.63 10.49 8.88
C ASP A 137 28.01 9.69 10.06
N LEU A 138 27.76 8.41 9.82
CA LEU A 138 27.18 7.48 10.79
C LEU A 138 28.10 7.23 11.99
N ASP A 139 29.41 7.34 11.79
CA ASP A 139 30.38 7.17 12.88
C ASP A 139 30.49 8.45 13.72
N GLY A 140 30.39 9.64 13.14
CA GLY A 140 30.19 10.90 13.86
C GLY A 140 28.83 10.97 14.57
N LEU A 141 27.78 10.40 14.00
CA LEU A 141 26.47 10.22 14.66
C LEU A 141 26.62 9.36 15.93
N ARG A 142 27.29 8.21 15.81
CA ARG A 142 27.58 7.31 16.94
C ARG A 142 28.51 7.95 17.97
N ALA A 143 29.55 8.66 17.53
CA ALA A 143 30.51 9.33 18.41
C ALA A 143 29.85 10.49 19.18
N ARG A 144 28.93 11.23 18.55
CA ARG A 144 28.12 12.25 19.23
C ARG A 144 27.14 11.62 20.21
N MET A 145 26.40 10.59 19.83
CA MET A 145 25.53 9.87 20.78
C MET A 145 26.32 9.28 21.97
N ALA A 146 27.55 8.83 21.75
CA ALA A 146 28.41 8.29 22.80
C ALA A 146 29.08 9.37 23.68
N GLY A 147 29.20 10.61 23.18
CA GLY A 147 29.88 11.73 23.85
C GLY A 147 28.95 12.73 24.54
N VAL A 148 27.63 12.61 24.38
CA VAL A 148 26.64 13.51 25.01
C VAL A 148 26.55 13.20 26.50
N THR A 149 26.96 14.16 27.32
CA THR A 149 26.70 14.15 28.78
C THR A 149 25.45 14.98 29.06
N GLY A 150 24.69 14.63 30.10
CA GLY A 150 23.29 15.05 30.34
C GLY A 150 22.97 16.56 30.45
N ALA A 151 23.95 17.45 30.23
CA ALA A 151 23.72 18.89 30.06
C ALA A 151 23.47 19.28 28.59
N ASP A 152 24.15 18.64 27.62
CA ASP A 152 24.00 18.88 26.17
C ASP A 152 22.81 18.11 25.57
N GLU A 153 22.26 17.15 26.32
CA GLU A 153 21.12 16.31 25.92
C GLU A 153 19.82 17.11 25.73
N ARG A 154 19.71 18.31 26.33
CA ARG A 154 18.53 19.17 26.26
C ARG A 154 18.34 19.88 24.91
N ASP A 155 19.38 19.93 24.08
CA ASP A 155 19.34 20.60 22.76
C ASP A 155 19.31 19.61 21.58
N LEU A 156 19.11 18.30 21.84
CA LEU A 156 19.21 17.23 20.82
C LEU A 156 17.88 16.62 20.37
N ASP A 157 16.74 17.26 20.68
CA ASP A 157 15.43 16.71 20.30
C ASP A 157 15.28 16.55 18.78
N ALA A 158 15.86 17.46 18.00
CA ALA A 158 16.09 17.28 16.57
C ALA A 158 17.44 17.87 16.15
N PHE A 159 18.26 17.14 15.40
CA PHE A 159 19.55 17.63 14.92
C PHE A 159 19.79 17.27 13.45
N GLN A 160 20.61 18.06 12.78
CA GLN A 160 20.95 17.86 11.37
C GLN A 160 22.36 17.28 11.21
N THR A 161 22.49 16.21 10.42
CA THR A 161 23.79 15.73 9.91
C THR A 161 23.64 15.22 8.47
N GLY A 162 24.62 15.46 7.61
CA GLY A 162 24.58 15.02 6.20
C GLY A 162 23.36 15.51 5.41
N GLY A 163 22.75 16.65 5.78
CA GLY A 163 21.51 17.15 5.16
C GLY A 163 20.23 16.43 5.60
N HIS A 164 20.30 15.56 6.61
CA HIS A 164 19.18 14.84 7.20
C HIS A 164 18.88 15.35 8.61
N THR A 165 17.60 15.50 8.95
CA THR A 165 17.15 15.81 10.31
C THR A 165 16.78 14.53 11.04
N TYR A 166 17.43 14.26 12.17
CA TYR A 166 17.12 13.15 13.08
C TYR A 166 16.32 13.68 14.26
N PHE A 167 15.34 12.91 14.74
CA PHE A 167 14.48 13.26 15.87
C PHE A 167 14.51 12.15 16.91
N ALA A 168 14.80 12.50 18.17
CA ALA A 168 14.98 11.53 19.27
C ALA A 168 13.73 11.36 20.15
N GLY A 169 12.65 12.10 19.87
CA GLY A 169 11.44 12.08 20.68
C GLY A 169 10.38 11.02 20.28
N PRO A 170 9.32 10.87 21.09
CA PRO A 170 8.22 9.97 20.76
C PRO A 170 7.47 10.45 19.52
N VAL A 171 7.13 9.51 18.65
CA VAL A 171 6.37 9.75 17.42
C VAL A 171 5.02 9.03 17.45
N ARG A 172 4.08 9.52 16.64
CA ARG A 172 2.79 8.89 16.39
C ARG A 172 2.49 8.92 14.89
N VAL A 173 1.62 8.03 14.41
CA VAL A 173 1.17 8.07 13.02
C VAL A 173 0.32 9.31 12.80
N ARG A 174 0.60 10.08 11.73
CA ARG A 174 -0.17 11.29 11.35
C ARG A 174 -1.63 10.94 11.09
N THR A 175 -2.56 11.84 11.42
CA THR A 175 -3.96 11.70 11.00
C THR A 175 -4.14 12.37 9.63
N SER A 176 -4.64 11.62 8.64
CA SER A 176 -4.95 12.18 7.33
C SER A 176 -6.16 11.47 6.71
N ILE A 177 -7.31 12.16 6.70
CA ILE A 177 -8.56 11.64 6.12
C ILE A 177 -8.39 11.28 4.63
N PRO A 178 -7.77 12.12 3.78
CA PRO A 178 -7.54 11.75 2.38
C PRO A 178 -6.73 10.45 2.23
N LEU A 179 -5.72 10.23 3.08
CA LEU A 179 -4.93 8.99 3.05
C LEU A 179 -5.70 7.79 3.60
N MET A 180 -6.62 7.98 4.56
CA MET A 180 -7.52 6.92 5.01
C MET A 180 -8.45 6.49 3.87
N VAL A 181 -9.07 7.45 3.17
CA VAL A 181 -9.95 7.16 2.03
C VAL A 181 -9.18 6.48 0.90
N LEU A 182 -8.00 6.99 0.55
CA LEU A 182 -7.14 6.38 -0.47
C LEU A 182 -6.78 4.93 -0.09
N SER A 183 -6.38 4.71 1.16
CA SER A 183 -6.03 3.37 1.62
C SER A 183 -7.24 2.44 1.63
N ALA A 184 -8.43 2.95 1.96
CA ALA A 184 -9.67 2.19 1.92
C ALA A 184 -10.08 1.80 0.48
N VAL A 185 -9.88 2.70 -0.49
CA VAL A 185 -10.05 2.40 -1.92
C VAL A 185 -9.10 1.27 -2.33
N ILE A 186 -7.82 1.34 -1.94
CA ILE A 186 -6.85 0.27 -2.22
C ILE A 186 -7.26 -1.04 -1.54
N GLY A 187 -7.78 -0.98 -0.31
CA GLY A 187 -8.37 -2.13 0.39
C GLY A 187 -9.54 -2.74 -0.39
N GLY A 188 -10.47 -1.91 -0.88
CA GLY A 188 -11.61 -2.36 -1.68
C GLY A 188 -11.20 -2.96 -3.02
N ILE A 189 -10.18 -2.40 -3.68
CA ILE A 189 -9.55 -2.99 -4.86
C ILE A 189 -9.01 -4.39 -4.52
N LEU A 190 -8.24 -4.51 -3.44
CA LEU A 190 -7.70 -5.81 -3.03
C LEU A 190 -8.80 -6.82 -2.70
N HIS A 191 -9.87 -6.36 -2.05
CA HIS A 191 -11.04 -7.19 -1.76
C HIS A 191 -11.66 -7.75 -3.03
N GLY A 192 -11.92 -6.89 -4.02
CA GLY A 192 -12.51 -7.31 -5.28
C GLY A 192 -11.58 -8.21 -6.11
N LEU A 193 -10.25 -7.99 -6.06
CA LEU A 193 -9.27 -8.91 -6.66
C LEU A 193 -9.36 -10.31 -6.04
N VAL A 194 -9.30 -10.39 -4.71
CA VAL A 194 -9.34 -11.67 -3.99
C VAL A 194 -10.67 -12.38 -4.24
N ARG A 195 -11.79 -11.65 -4.15
CA ARG A 195 -13.12 -12.19 -4.39
C ARG A 195 -13.29 -12.66 -5.84
N GLY A 196 -12.85 -11.87 -6.80
CA GLY A 196 -12.86 -12.22 -8.22
C GLY A 196 -12.02 -13.47 -8.48
N ALA A 197 -10.81 -13.55 -7.93
CA ALA A 197 -9.95 -14.72 -8.07
C ALA A 197 -10.58 -15.99 -7.47
N ILE A 198 -11.18 -15.91 -6.27
CA ILE A 198 -11.89 -17.02 -5.64
C ILE A 198 -13.10 -17.43 -6.49
N ARG A 199 -13.88 -16.47 -6.98
CA ARG A 199 -15.07 -16.75 -7.80
C ARG A 199 -14.70 -17.42 -9.11
N VAL A 200 -13.71 -16.88 -9.83
CA VAL A 200 -13.19 -17.48 -11.08
C VAL A 200 -12.74 -18.91 -10.80
N SER A 201 -11.97 -19.13 -9.74
CA SER A 201 -11.49 -20.46 -9.37
C SER A 201 -12.65 -21.41 -9.06
N TRP A 202 -13.63 -20.95 -8.29
CA TRP A 202 -14.81 -21.73 -7.92
C TRP A 202 -15.64 -22.14 -9.13
N GLU A 203 -15.96 -21.20 -10.04
CA GLU A 203 -16.74 -21.51 -11.24
C GLU A 203 -16.00 -22.47 -12.18
N VAL A 204 -14.68 -22.30 -12.33
CA VAL A 204 -13.85 -23.23 -13.13
C VAL A 204 -13.88 -24.64 -12.54
N MET A 205 -13.83 -24.78 -11.21
CA MET A 205 -13.90 -26.09 -10.54
C MET A 205 -15.25 -26.79 -10.70
N GLN A 206 -16.30 -26.10 -11.15
CA GLN A 206 -17.61 -26.71 -11.44
C GLN A 206 -17.71 -27.26 -12.87
N LEU A 207 -16.75 -26.97 -13.75
CA LEU A 207 -16.77 -27.47 -15.10
C LEU A 207 -16.42 -28.97 -15.13
N PRO A 208 -16.99 -29.75 -16.07
CA PRO A 208 -16.71 -31.18 -16.20
C PRO A 208 -15.21 -31.50 -16.40
N ASP A 209 -14.49 -30.63 -17.11
CA ASP A 209 -13.03 -30.66 -17.22
C ASP A 209 -12.44 -29.30 -16.77
N PRO A 210 -12.05 -29.17 -15.49
CA PRO A 210 -11.53 -27.91 -14.94
C PRO A 210 -10.10 -27.59 -15.42
N THR A 211 -9.46 -28.50 -16.17
CA THR A 211 -8.10 -28.31 -16.70
C THR A 211 -8.05 -28.10 -18.21
N GLY A 212 -9.17 -28.32 -18.88
CA GLY A 212 -9.31 -28.23 -20.33
C GLY A 212 -9.30 -26.81 -20.89
N ALA A 213 -9.27 -26.71 -22.21
CA ALA A 213 -9.25 -25.42 -22.92
C ALA A 213 -10.51 -24.58 -22.65
N GLU A 214 -11.67 -25.22 -22.45
CA GLU A 214 -12.93 -24.56 -22.11
C GLU A 214 -12.86 -23.87 -20.73
N ALA A 215 -12.30 -24.55 -19.73
CA ALA A 215 -12.09 -23.99 -18.40
C ALA A 215 -11.16 -22.76 -18.42
N LEU A 216 -10.12 -22.79 -19.24
CA LEU A 216 -9.21 -21.66 -19.41
C LEU A 216 -9.85 -20.47 -20.12
N ALA A 217 -10.66 -20.73 -21.16
CA ALA A 217 -11.42 -19.69 -21.84
C ALA A 217 -12.48 -19.06 -20.93
N HIS A 218 -13.19 -19.88 -20.14
CA HIS A 218 -14.15 -19.41 -19.13
C HIS A 218 -13.46 -18.53 -18.08
N ALA A 219 -12.31 -18.97 -17.56
CA ALA A 219 -11.52 -18.19 -16.62
C ALA A 219 -11.05 -16.85 -17.20
N GLY A 220 -10.63 -16.83 -18.47
CA GLY A 220 -10.23 -15.63 -19.19
C GLY A 220 -11.37 -14.62 -19.30
N ASN A 221 -12.55 -15.07 -19.74
CA ASN A 221 -13.74 -14.22 -19.84
C ASN A 221 -14.18 -13.67 -18.46
N MET A 222 -14.20 -14.52 -17.44
CA MET A 222 -14.58 -14.12 -16.08
C MET A 222 -13.57 -13.16 -15.43
N SER A 223 -12.28 -13.24 -15.79
CA SER A 223 -11.27 -12.31 -15.29
C SER A 223 -11.50 -10.86 -15.71
N GLN A 224 -12.17 -10.63 -16.86
CA GLN A 224 -12.58 -9.29 -17.29
C GLN A 224 -13.70 -8.74 -16.40
N TYR A 225 -14.67 -9.58 -16.05
CA TYR A 225 -15.72 -9.24 -15.09
C TYR A 225 -15.16 -8.95 -13.68
N ALA A 226 -14.12 -9.68 -13.26
CA ALA A 226 -13.44 -9.43 -11.99
C ALA A 226 -12.86 -8.00 -11.91
N GLY A 227 -12.44 -7.41 -13.04
CA GLY A 227 -12.00 -6.01 -13.09
C GLY A 227 -13.13 -5.01 -12.76
N PHE A 228 -14.35 -5.27 -13.24
CA PHE A 228 -15.52 -4.46 -12.87
C PHE A 228 -15.89 -4.64 -11.39
N GLU A 229 -15.95 -5.88 -10.92
CA GLU A 229 -16.23 -6.20 -9.52
C GLU A 229 -15.22 -5.52 -8.57
N MET A 230 -13.96 -5.45 -8.99
CA MET A 230 -12.89 -4.77 -8.28
C MET A 230 -13.11 -3.26 -8.15
N VAL A 231 -13.52 -2.58 -9.24
CA VAL A 231 -13.88 -1.16 -9.18
C VAL A 231 -15.12 -0.93 -8.33
N ALA A 232 -16.13 -1.78 -8.46
CA ALA A 232 -17.34 -1.70 -7.65
C ALA A 232 -17.02 -1.83 -6.16
N MET A 233 -16.18 -2.80 -5.77
CA MET A 233 -15.74 -2.98 -4.38
C MET A 233 -14.84 -1.85 -3.88
N ALA A 234 -14.03 -1.24 -4.75
CA ALA A 234 -13.27 -0.05 -4.42
C ALA A 234 -14.17 1.12 -4.02
N ILE A 235 -15.29 1.31 -4.72
CA ILE A 235 -16.23 2.42 -4.48
C ILE A 235 -17.16 2.11 -3.31
N ILE A 236 -17.81 0.94 -3.32
CA ILE A 236 -18.82 0.55 -2.33
C ILE A 236 -18.16 0.13 -1.01
N GLY A 237 -17.01 -0.54 -1.08
CA GLY A 237 -16.27 -1.02 0.08
C GLY A 237 -15.40 0.05 0.75
N ALA A 238 -15.04 1.13 0.07
CA ALA A 238 -14.21 2.17 0.65
C ALA A 238 -14.83 2.83 1.91
N PRO A 239 -16.11 3.24 1.94
CA PRO A 239 -16.70 3.83 3.15
C PRO A 239 -16.61 2.95 4.41
N PRO A 240 -17.05 1.68 4.42
CA PRO A 240 -16.92 0.84 5.61
C PRO A 240 -15.46 0.54 5.98
N ILE A 241 -14.57 0.37 4.99
CA ILE A 241 -13.14 0.17 5.27
C ILE A 241 -12.52 1.44 5.86
N ALA A 242 -12.85 2.63 5.35
CA ALA A 242 -12.36 3.91 5.86
C ALA A 242 -12.81 4.16 7.31
N LEU A 243 -14.06 3.81 7.63
CA LEU A 243 -14.57 3.85 9.00
C LEU A 243 -13.77 2.91 9.91
N ALA A 244 -13.48 1.69 9.45
CA ALA A 244 -12.68 0.74 10.21
C ALA A 244 -11.23 1.20 10.39
N ILE A 245 -10.62 1.82 9.37
CA ILE A 245 -9.30 2.46 9.48
C ILE A 245 -9.35 3.59 10.51
N LEU A 246 -10.39 4.42 10.51
CA LEU A 246 -10.54 5.53 11.46
C LEU A 246 -10.57 5.03 12.90
N VAL A 247 -11.43 4.04 13.18
CA VAL A 247 -11.54 3.43 14.51
C VAL A 247 -10.23 2.76 14.92
N GLY A 248 -9.65 1.96 14.04
CA GLY A 248 -8.37 1.31 14.28
C GLY A 248 -7.24 2.31 14.53
N HIS A 249 -7.18 3.41 13.77
CA HIS A 249 -6.15 4.45 13.92
C HIS A 249 -6.23 5.14 15.27
N TYR A 250 -7.44 5.47 15.75
CA TYR A 250 -7.59 6.06 17.08
C TYR A 250 -7.32 5.05 18.20
N ALA A 251 -7.65 3.77 18.00
CA ALA A 251 -7.25 2.70 18.92
C ALA A 251 -5.72 2.58 18.99
N ALA A 252 -5.02 2.53 17.85
CA ALA A 252 -3.56 2.53 17.78
C ALA A 252 -2.95 3.73 18.51
N ARG A 253 -3.49 4.93 18.28
CA ARG A 253 -3.04 6.16 18.97
C ARG A 253 -3.24 6.08 20.49
N GLY A 254 -4.39 5.57 20.95
CA GLY A 254 -4.65 5.35 22.37
C GLY A 254 -3.67 4.35 23.01
N LEU A 255 -3.30 3.31 22.26
CA LEU A 255 -2.33 2.29 22.66
C LEU A 255 -0.86 2.69 22.43
N LYS A 256 -0.61 3.90 21.93
CA LYS A 256 0.73 4.41 21.56
C LYS A 256 1.48 3.51 20.57
N GLN A 257 0.75 2.80 19.72
CA GLN A 257 1.31 1.91 18.71
C GLN A 257 1.64 2.69 17.43
N THR A 258 2.83 2.48 16.89
CA THR A 258 3.27 3.11 15.62
C THR A 258 3.69 2.09 14.57
N ASP A 259 3.77 0.82 14.94
CA ASP A 259 4.25 -0.26 14.08
C ASP A 259 3.22 -0.67 13.03
N ALA A 260 3.71 -1.03 11.84
CA ALA A 260 2.84 -1.50 10.75
C ALA A 260 2.07 -2.77 11.15
N TRP A 261 2.68 -3.67 11.93
CA TRP A 261 2.03 -4.90 12.40
C TRP A 261 0.89 -4.63 13.37
N ALA A 262 1.04 -3.63 14.25
CA ALA A 262 -0.05 -3.21 15.12
C ALA A 262 -1.22 -2.64 14.31
N TYR A 263 -0.93 -1.83 13.28
CA TYR A 263 -1.96 -1.32 12.37
C TYR A 263 -2.65 -2.43 11.57
N LEU A 264 -1.89 -3.44 11.10
CA LEU A 264 -2.44 -4.61 10.43
C LEU A 264 -3.38 -5.39 11.35
N GLY A 265 -2.92 -5.69 12.58
CA GLY A 265 -3.73 -6.41 13.57
C GLY A 265 -4.99 -5.67 13.97
N LEU A 266 -4.91 -4.36 14.17
CA LEU A 266 -6.08 -3.52 14.44
C LEU A 266 -7.04 -3.47 13.26
N GLY A 267 -6.54 -3.49 12.02
CA GLY A 267 -7.40 -3.55 10.84
C GLY A 267 -8.13 -4.90 10.69
N LEU A 268 -7.60 -5.99 11.25
CA LEU A 268 -8.34 -7.26 11.34
C LEU A 268 -9.50 -7.16 12.35
N VAL A 269 -9.27 -6.51 13.50
CA VAL A 269 -10.22 -6.50 14.61
C VAL A 269 -11.27 -5.38 14.47
N ALA A 270 -10.91 -4.24 13.89
CA ALA A 270 -11.77 -3.06 13.84
C ALA A 270 -13.14 -3.29 13.17
N PRO A 271 -13.25 -3.98 12.01
CA PRO A 271 -14.55 -4.28 11.41
C PRO A 271 -15.46 -5.10 12.33
N LEU A 272 -14.89 -6.08 13.04
CA LEU A 272 -15.63 -6.95 13.95
C LEU A 272 -16.16 -6.16 15.15
N VAL A 273 -15.33 -5.30 15.74
CA VAL A 273 -15.73 -4.43 16.86
C VAL A 273 -16.81 -3.45 16.43
N ILE A 274 -16.68 -2.81 15.26
CA ILE A 274 -17.71 -1.92 14.72
C ILE A 274 -19.03 -2.68 14.53
N SER A 275 -18.99 -3.89 13.97
CA SER A 275 -20.19 -4.70 13.79
C SER A 275 -20.82 -5.13 15.11
N LEU A 276 -20.02 -5.43 16.14
CA LEU A 276 -20.51 -5.77 17.47
C LEU A 276 -21.24 -4.57 18.09
N LEU A 277 -20.67 -3.38 17.99
CA LEU A 277 -21.28 -2.13 18.48
C LEU A 277 -22.54 -1.75 17.71
N ALA A 278 -22.64 -2.14 16.43
CA ALA A 278 -23.83 -1.98 15.60
C ALA A 278 -24.87 -3.11 15.79
N LEU A 279 -24.89 -3.76 16.96
CA LEU A 279 -25.84 -4.83 17.31
C LEU A 279 -25.86 -6.00 16.31
N HIS A 280 -24.71 -6.38 15.78
CA HIS A 280 -24.51 -7.49 14.83
C HIS A 280 -25.17 -7.32 13.46
N LEU A 281 -25.72 -6.14 13.14
CA LEU A 281 -26.40 -5.89 11.85
C LEU A 281 -25.51 -6.13 10.62
N PHE A 282 -24.19 -6.03 10.79
CA PHE A 282 -23.21 -6.08 9.70
C PHE A 282 -22.15 -7.18 9.85
N TRP A 283 -22.44 -8.27 10.58
CA TRP A 283 -21.41 -9.26 10.93
C TRP A 283 -20.78 -9.94 9.71
N MET A 284 -21.59 -10.29 8.71
CA MET A 284 -21.08 -10.87 7.46
C MET A 284 -20.18 -9.88 6.70
N VAL A 285 -20.58 -8.61 6.62
CA VAL A 285 -19.78 -7.57 5.97
C VAL A 285 -18.45 -7.39 6.70
N ALA A 286 -18.47 -7.35 8.03
CA ALA A 286 -17.28 -7.21 8.86
C ALA A 286 -16.28 -8.35 8.65
N ILE A 287 -16.75 -9.60 8.58
CA ILE A 287 -15.89 -10.76 8.26
C ILE A 287 -15.29 -10.61 6.86
N MET A 288 -16.09 -10.22 5.86
CA MET A 288 -15.63 -10.11 4.48
C MET A 288 -14.59 -9.00 4.27
N ILE A 289 -14.70 -7.89 5.00
CA ILE A 289 -13.77 -6.76 4.86
C ILE A 289 -12.57 -6.81 5.82
N MET A 290 -12.46 -7.84 6.66
CA MET A 290 -11.40 -7.98 7.66
C MET A 290 -10.00 -7.93 7.05
N ILE A 291 -9.72 -8.81 6.08
CA ILE A 291 -8.42 -8.87 5.39
C ILE A 291 -8.14 -7.58 4.59
N PRO A 292 -9.08 -7.09 3.75
CA PRO A 292 -8.94 -5.79 3.08
C PRO A 292 -8.61 -4.64 4.03
N THR A 293 -9.29 -4.56 5.16
CA THR A 293 -9.08 -3.49 6.16
C THR A 293 -7.72 -3.61 6.81
N ALA A 294 -7.28 -4.82 7.17
CA ALA A 294 -5.94 -5.07 7.71
C ALA A 294 -4.84 -4.56 6.79
N VAL A 295 -4.92 -4.91 5.50
CA VAL A 295 -3.94 -4.47 4.50
C VAL A 295 -4.05 -2.96 4.28
N ALA A 296 -5.26 -2.42 4.13
CA ALA A 296 -5.48 -0.98 3.97
C ALA A 296 -4.93 -0.18 5.15
N MET A 297 -5.05 -0.69 6.38
CA MET A 297 -4.56 -0.02 7.57
C MET A 297 -3.03 -0.04 7.66
N ALA A 298 -2.37 -1.11 7.21
CA ALA A 298 -0.91 -1.16 7.07
C ALA A 298 -0.38 -0.21 5.98
N ILE A 299 -1.11 -0.10 4.86
CA ILE A 299 -0.84 0.85 3.78
C ILE A 299 -1.01 2.28 4.29
N TYR A 300 -2.11 2.56 4.99
CA TYR A 300 -2.39 3.85 5.60
C TYR A 300 -1.25 4.29 6.52
N ARG A 301 -0.78 3.41 7.43
CA ARG A 301 0.37 3.71 8.29
C ARG A 301 1.60 4.10 7.49
N SER A 302 1.86 3.39 6.39
CA SER A 302 3.02 3.62 5.53
C SER A 302 2.93 4.94 4.75
N PHE A 303 1.73 5.36 4.36
CA PHE A 303 1.50 6.62 3.64
C PHE A 303 1.38 7.83 4.56
N ALA A 304 0.72 7.69 5.71
CA ALA A 304 0.53 8.78 6.66
C ALA A 304 1.85 9.25 7.26
N GLY A 305 2.81 8.34 7.40
CA GLY A 305 4.09 8.61 8.04
C GLY A 305 3.94 8.87 9.53
N LEU A 306 5.05 9.31 10.12
CA LEU A 306 5.15 9.58 11.55
C LEU A 306 5.29 11.09 11.77
N GLU A 307 4.63 11.59 12.81
CA GLU A 307 4.75 12.95 13.31
C GLU A 307 5.16 12.92 14.79
N PRO A 308 5.87 13.93 15.30
CA PRO A 308 6.12 14.07 16.72
C PRO A 308 4.81 14.05 17.52
N VAL A 309 4.82 13.40 18.69
CA VAL A 309 3.68 13.50 19.62
C VAL A 309 3.57 14.95 20.10
N PRO A 310 2.39 15.60 20.02
CA PRO A 310 2.21 16.94 20.54
C PRO A 310 2.58 17.00 22.01
N VAL A 311 3.37 18.00 22.36
CA VAL A 311 3.59 18.36 23.76
C VAL A 311 2.26 18.78 24.40
N ARG A 312 2.16 18.59 25.72
CA ARG A 312 1.03 19.15 26.46
C ARG A 312 1.04 20.66 26.26
N GLU A 313 -0.13 21.22 25.97
CA GLU A 313 -0.29 22.67 25.89
C GLU A 313 0.09 23.31 27.23
N ASP A 314 0.69 24.49 27.17
CA ASP A 314 1.00 25.28 28.35
C ASP A 314 -0.29 25.61 29.10
N VAL A 315 -0.32 25.31 30.40
CA VAL A 315 -1.48 25.60 31.23
C VAL A 315 -1.50 27.09 31.54
N GLN A 316 -2.39 27.82 30.87
CA GLN A 316 -2.66 29.22 31.20
C GLN A 316 -3.54 29.31 32.45
N ALA A 317 -2.92 29.51 33.61
CA ALA A 317 -3.62 29.75 34.87
C ALA A 317 -3.65 31.24 35.22
N ARG A 318 -4.85 31.77 35.50
CA ARG A 318 -5.03 33.17 35.92
C ARG A 318 -4.43 33.44 37.31
N ARG A 319 -4.33 32.41 38.17
CA ARG A 319 -3.77 32.50 39.52
C ARG A 319 -3.01 31.21 39.86
N ASN A 320 -1.85 31.34 40.51
CA ASN A 320 -1.04 30.17 40.93
C ASN A 320 -1.83 29.17 41.81
N ARG A 321 -2.84 29.65 42.54
CA ARG A 321 -3.68 28.80 43.40
C ARG A 321 -4.56 27.80 42.63
N ASP A 322 -4.72 28.01 41.33
CA ASP A 322 -5.52 27.19 40.43
C ASP A 322 -4.68 26.05 39.82
N LEU A 323 -3.35 26.13 39.93
CA LEU A 323 -2.42 25.07 39.58
C LEU A 323 -2.37 24.05 40.73
N VAL A 324 -3.17 23.00 40.61
CA VAL A 324 -3.20 21.89 41.56
C VAL A 324 -2.74 20.60 40.88
N GLY A 325 -1.75 19.94 41.49
CA GLY A 325 -1.22 18.65 41.03
C GLY A 325 -2.29 17.55 40.93
N ALA A 326 -1.99 16.48 40.20
CA ALA A 326 -2.95 15.41 39.90
C ALA A 326 -3.58 14.78 41.15
N ASP A 327 -2.79 14.60 42.22
CA ASP A 327 -3.24 13.95 43.46
C ASP A 327 -3.64 14.94 44.57
N HIS A 328 -3.75 16.24 44.24
CA HIS A 328 -3.96 17.29 45.23
C HIS A 328 -5.35 17.18 45.89
N PRO A 329 -5.48 17.21 47.23
CA PRO A 329 -6.75 17.06 47.94
C PRO A 329 -7.87 18.02 47.50
N ARG A 330 -7.54 19.24 47.04
CA ARG A 330 -8.51 20.19 46.45
C ARG A 330 -9.27 19.66 45.22
N ARG A 331 -8.79 18.62 44.53
CA ARG A 331 -9.56 17.97 43.46
C ARG A 331 -10.71 17.12 43.99
N ARG A 332 -10.64 16.70 45.26
CA ARG A 332 -11.67 15.92 45.97
C ARG A 332 -12.64 16.78 46.77
N PHE A 333 -12.23 17.99 47.18
CA PHE A 333 -13.03 18.88 48.03
C PHE A 333 -13.04 20.32 47.51
N ALA A 334 -14.23 20.87 47.30
CA ALA A 334 -14.41 22.26 46.88
C ALA A 334 -14.20 23.22 48.06
N ARG A 335 -13.41 24.27 47.85
CA ARG A 335 -13.32 25.38 48.81
C ARG A 335 -14.48 26.34 48.59
N VAL A 336 -15.42 26.40 49.53
CA VAL A 336 -16.47 27.41 49.53
C VAL A 336 -15.86 28.77 49.87
N VAL A 337 -15.95 29.73 48.95
CA VAL A 337 -15.62 31.14 49.21
C VAL A 337 -16.92 31.91 49.24
N ARG A 338 -17.35 32.34 50.43
CA ARG A 338 -18.52 33.21 50.56
C ARG A 338 -18.12 34.62 50.13
N GLY A 339 -18.79 35.14 49.11
CA GLY A 339 -18.65 36.55 48.71
C GLY A 339 -19.12 37.45 49.84
N ARG A 340 -18.41 38.57 50.04
CA ARG A 340 -18.98 39.72 50.74
C ARG A 340 -19.75 40.56 49.73
#